data_AF-A0A151IG99-F1
#
_entry.id   AF-A0A151IG99-F1
#
_cell.length_a   1.000
_cell.length_b   1.000
_cell.length_c   1.000
_cell.angle_alpha   90.00
_cell.angle_beta   90.00
_cell.angle_gamma   90.00
#
_symmetry.space_group_name_H-M   'P 1'
#
loop_
_entity.id
_entity.type
_entity.pdbx_description
1 polymer ?
#
loop_
_entity_poly.entity_id
_entity_poly.type
_entity_poly.pdbx_seq_one_letter_code
_entity_poly.pdbx_strand_id
1 'polypeptide(L)'
;MGDLMEFPMLLNDEVITLFVNKETVEKATRDQNFLQQLINKTLNKNAETELLANTPTTTLTDLPNENIDNNLKDTDTAKNFMWPDNAVYLLLELYQEKEEMFNSSFKKHNILWKEIATSMRETNNSYNVTGQQCSNKLSRLKRTYRNIID
;
A
#
# COMPACT_ATOMS: atom_id res chain seq x y z
N MET A 1 13.92 -20.60 23.72
CA MET A 1 13.00 -20.12 22.66
C MET A 1 11.59 -20.56 23.02
N GLY A 2 10.60 -19.70 22.81
CA GLY A 2 9.20 -20.12 22.77
C GLY A 2 8.84 -20.51 21.34
N ASP A 3 8.10 -21.60 21.18
CA ASP A 3 7.72 -22.11 19.87
C ASP A 3 6.59 -21.26 19.27
N LEU A 4 6.72 -20.89 17.99
CA LEU A 4 5.76 -20.03 17.27
C LEU A 4 5.00 -20.89 16.26
N MET A 5 3.68 -20.93 16.40
CA MET A 5 2.79 -21.73 15.58
C MET A 5 2.12 -20.86 14.52
N GLU A 6 1.84 -21.46 13.36
CA GLU A 6 1.01 -20.85 12.34
C GLU A 6 -0.47 -20.89 12.76
N PHE A 7 -1.12 -19.73 12.70
CA PHE A 7 -2.53 -19.54 12.98
C PHE A 7 -3.20 -18.93 11.73
N PRO A 8 -3.73 -19.78 10.82
CA PRO A 8 -4.48 -19.31 9.66
C PRO A 8 -5.87 -18.84 10.06
N MET A 9 -6.25 -17.65 9.59
CA MET A 9 -7.53 -17.01 9.91
C MET A 9 -8.11 -16.32 8.67
N LEU A 10 -9.43 -16.43 8.49
CA LEU A 10 -10.15 -15.85 7.36
C LEU A 10 -10.59 -14.41 7.69
N LEU A 11 -10.24 -13.45 6.83
CA LEU A 11 -10.62 -12.04 6.96
C LEU A 11 -11.01 -11.50 5.59
N ASN A 12 -12.26 -11.06 5.44
CA ASN A 12 -12.81 -10.52 4.17
C ASN A 12 -12.54 -11.46 2.97
N ASP A 13 -12.87 -12.74 3.15
CA ASP A 13 -12.65 -13.86 2.22
C ASP A 13 -11.18 -14.16 1.84
N GLU A 14 -10.21 -13.47 2.46
CA GLU A 14 -8.77 -13.75 2.33
C GLU A 14 -8.25 -14.54 3.54
N VAL A 15 -7.46 -15.59 3.32
CA VAL A 15 -6.77 -16.31 4.42
C VAL A 15 -5.47 -15.59 4.75
N ILE A 16 -5.25 -15.31 6.04
CA ILE A 16 -4.06 -14.68 6.59
C ILE A 16 -3.45 -15.61 7.63
N THR A 17 -2.16 -15.90 7.55
CA THR A 17 -1.45 -16.70 8.58
C THR A 17 -0.70 -15.76 9.54
N LEU A 18 -1.00 -15.87 10.84
CA LEU A 18 -0.24 -15.21 11.90
C LEU A 18 0.71 -16.21 12.57
N PHE A 19 1.94 -15.78 12.87
CA PHE A 19 2.89 -16.54 13.69
C PHE A 19 2.74 -16.11 15.15
N VAL A 20 2.18 -16.97 15.99
CA VAL A 20 1.81 -16.68 17.38
C VAL A 20 2.11 -17.86 18.30
N ASN A 21 2.30 -17.61 19.59
CA ASN A 21 2.56 -18.69 20.55
C ASN A 21 1.29 -19.52 20.84
N LYS A 22 1.48 -20.75 21.32
CA LYS A 22 0.39 -21.69 21.61
C LYS A 22 -0.71 -21.12 22.51
N GLU A 23 -0.33 -20.39 23.56
CA GLU A 23 -1.27 -19.78 24.50
C GLU A 23 -2.17 -18.72 23.83
N THR A 24 -1.60 -17.93 22.90
CA THR A 24 -2.32 -16.92 22.13
C THR A 24 -3.33 -17.57 21.18
N VAL A 25 -2.96 -18.67 20.52
CA VAL A 25 -3.89 -19.47 19.69
C VAL A 25 -5.02 -20.02 20.55
N GLU A 26 -4.70 -20.68 21.67
CA GLU A 26 -5.70 -21.27 22.56
C GLU A 26 -6.67 -20.24 23.18
N LYS A 27 -6.26 -18.98 23.32
CA LYS A 27 -7.11 -17.84 23.71
C LYS A 27 -7.94 -17.33 22.52
N ALA A 28 -7.33 -17.11 21.37
CA ALA A 28 -8.01 -16.61 20.17
C ALA A 28 -9.06 -17.57 19.60
N THR A 29 -8.91 -18.88 19.78
CA THR A 29 -9.93 -19.88 19.42
C THR A 29 -11.09 -19.94 20.42
N ARG A 30 -10.91 -19.47 21.67
CA ARG A 30 -11.91 -19.53 22.75
C ARG A 30 -12.64 -18.21 23.01
N ASP A 31 -11.99 -17.08 22.77
CA ASP A 31 -12.53 -15.74 23.00
C ASP A 31 -12.51 -14.93 21.69
N GLN A 32 -13.70 -14.72 21.13
CA GLN A 32 -13.90 -13.93 19.92
C GLN A 32 -13.54 -12.45 20.11
N ASN A 33 -13.64 -11.89 21.32
CA ASN A 33 -13.20 -10.53 21.60
C ASN A 33 -11.67 -10.46 21.63
N PHE A 34 -10.99 -11.45 22.19
CA PHE A 34 -9.54 -11.55 22.12
C PHE A 34 -9.05 -11.74 20.67
N LEU A 35 -9.75 -12.53 19.85
CA LEU A 35 -9.49 -12.65 18.41
C LEU A 35 -9.63 -11.29 17.69
N GLN A 36 -10.72 -10.56 17.93
CA GLN A 36 -10.91 -9.22 17.36
C GLN A 36 -9.86 -8.21 17.89
N GLN A 37 -9.45 -8.32 19.15
CA GLN A 37 -8.34 -7.53 19.69
C GLN A 37 -6.99 -7.92 19.04
N LEU A 38 -6.77 -9.18 18.69
CA LEU A 38 -5.56 -9.63 17.99
C LEU A 38 -5.54 -9.12 16.54
N ILE A 39 -6.67 -9.15 15.84
CA ILE A 39 -6.87 -8.54 14.51
C ILE A 39 -6.59 -7.04 14.62
N ASN A 40 -7.32 -6.33 15.47
CA ASN A 40 -7.17 -4.89 15.65
C ASN A 40 -5.77 -4.50 16.13
N LYS A 41 -5.10 -5.29 16.96
CA LYS A 41 -3.70 -5.01 17.38
C LYS A 41 -2.69 -5.28 16.25
N THR A 42 -3.01 -6.17 15.32
CA THR A 42 -2.18 -6.44 14.12
C THR A 42 -2.40 -5.40 13.03
N LEU A 43 -3.63 -4.88 12.88
CA LEU A 43 -3.98 -3.78 11.99
C LEU A 43 -3.51 -2.43 12.54
N ASN A 44 -3.77 -2.15 13.81
CA ASN A 44 -3.53 -0.84 14.45
C ASN A 44 -2.08 -0.64 14.90
N LYS A 45 -1.25 -1.70 14.92
CA LYS A 45 0.22 -1.54 14.92
C LYS A 45 0.75 -0.79 13.70
N ASN A 46 -0.08 -0.61 12.67
CA ASN A 46 0.18 0.20 11.49
C ASN A 46 -0.69 1.49 11.46
N ALA A 47 -1.31 1.87 12.59
CA ALA A 47 -2.31 2.96 12.67
C ALA A 47 -2.25 3.78 13.98
N GLU A 48 -1.04 4.13 14.43
CA GLU A 48 -0.76 5.56 14.60
C GLU A 48 -0.42 6.02 13.16
N THR A 49 -1.30 6.71 12.43
CA THR A 49 -2.01 7.94 12.81
C THR A 49 -3.46 8.02 12.30
N GLU A 50 -4.36 8.48 13.19
CA GLU A 50 -5.68 9.12 12.96
C GLU A 50 -6.91 8.35 12.42
N LEU A 51 -8.08 8.84 12.88
CA LEU A 51 -9.44 8.41 12.59
C LEU A 51 -10.37 9.65 12.57
N LEU A 52 -11.53 9.51 11.92
CA LEU A 52 -12.70 10.44 11.91
C LEU A 52 -12.52 11.76 11.11
N ALA A 53 -13.56 12.39 10.53
CA ALA A 53 -14.86 11.91 10.01
C ALA A 53 -15.58 13.04 9.20
N ASN A 54 -16.61 12.66 8.43
CA ASN A 54 -17.70 13.52 7.90
C ASN A 54 -17.45 14.39 6.63
N THR A 55 -18.53 14.95 6.08
CA THR A 55 -18.75 15.46 4.70
C THR A 55 -19.46 16.85 4.70
N PRO A 56 -19.94 17.46 3.58
CA PRO A 56 -19.47 17.61 2.17
C PRO A 56 -19.46 19.11 1.70
N THR A 57 -19.34 19.37 0.37
CA THR A 57 -19.96 20.49 -0.44
C THR A 57 -19.02 21.48 -1.19
N THR A 58 -19.05 21.41 -2.54
CA THR A 58 -19.15 22.44 -3.65
C THR A 58 -18.64 23.90 -3.40
N THR A 59 -18.02 24.68 -4.32
CA THR A 59 -18.16 24.97 -5.79
C THR A 59 -16.80 25.40 -6.45
N LEU A 60 -16.49 25.11 -7.73
CA LEU A 60 -16.76 25.87 -9.00
C LEU A 60 -16.41 27.38 -8.95
N THR A 61 -15.76 28.07 -9.92
CA THR A 61 -15.20 27.80 -11.29
C THR A 61 -13.74 28.36 -11.38
N ASP A 62 -12.96 28.45 -12.49
CA ASP A 62 -13.20 28.38 -13.96
C ASP A 62 -11.93 27.97 -14.76
N LEU A 63 -12.07 27.75 -16.08
CA LEU A 63 -11.02 27.41 -17.09
C LEU A 63 -10.84 28.59 -18.10
N PRO A 64 -10.18 28.49 -19.28
CA PRO A 64 -9.47 27.39 -19.99
C PRO A 64 -7.94 27.68 -20.14
N ASN A 65 -7.07 26.99 -20.90
CA ASN A 65 -7.11 25.97 -21.99
C ASN A 65 -5.69 25.31 -22.05
N GLU A 66 -5.22 24.37 -22.88
CA GLU A 66 -5.63 23.35 -23.90
C GLU A 66 -4.37 22.44 -24.08
N ASN A 67 -4.26 21.15 -24.43
CA ASN A 67 -5.09 19.95 -24.73
C ASN A 67 -4.59 18.79 -23.78
N ILE A 68 -5.13 17.57 -23.61
CA ILE A 68 -5.85 16.58 -24.45
C ILE A 68 -4.85 15.80 -25.37
N ASP A 69 -4.75 14.46 -25.39
CA ASP A 69 -5.82 13.46 -25.27
C ASP A 69 -5.63 12.29 -24.26
N ASN A 70 -6.63 12.21 -23.39
CA ASN A 70 -7.25 11.12 -22.63
C ASN A 70 -6.75 9.64 -22.72
N ASN A 71 -6.67 9.01 -21.54
CA ASN A 71 -7.78 8.14 -21.13
C ASN A 71 -7.95 8.15 -19.60
N LEU A 72 -9.13 8.53 -19.11
CA LEU A 72 -9.45 8.71 -17.69
C LEU A 72 -10.74 7.99 -17.33
N LYS A 73 -10.72 7.26 -16.22
CA LYS A 73 -11.86 7.08 -15.32
C LYS A 73 -11.38 7.14 -13.87
N ASP A 74 -12.37 7.35 -12.99
CA ASP A 74 -12.30 7.26 -11.53
C ASP A 74 -11.48 8.36 -10.83
N THR A 75 -12.04 9.57 -10.96
CA THR A 75 -12.38 10.46 -9.83
C THR A 75 -11.71 10.21 -8.46
N ASP A 76 -10.73 11.04 -8.13
CA ASP A 76 -10.83 11.92 -6.96
C ASP A 76 -9.88 13.14 -7.12
N THR A 77 -10.26 14.29 -6.58
CA THR A 77 -9.47 15.55 -6.59
C THR A 77 -8.44 15.62 -5.46
N ALA A 78 -7.83 14.49 -5.11
CA ALA A 78 -6.63 14.45 -4.27
C ALA A 78 -5.44 15.02 -5.06
N LYS A 79 -4.64 15.89 -4.42
CA LYS A 79 -3.46 16.60 -5.02
C LYS A 79 -2.62 15.64 -5.87
N ASN A 80 -2.77 15.70 -7.19
CA ASN A 80 -2.19 14.70 -8.09
C ASN A 80 -0.67 14.85 -8.13
N PHE A 81 0.04 13.97 -7.42
CA PHE A 81 1.50 13.99 -7.32
C PHE A 81 2.15 13.90 -8.70
N MET A 82 2.70 15.03 -9.16
CA MET A 82 3.66 15.06 -10.26
C MET A 82 4.87 14.22 -9.87
N TRP A 83 5.28 13.31 -10.76
CA TRP A 83 6.45 12.46 -10.56
C TRP A 83 7.67 13.10 -11.22
N PRO A 84 8.52 13.86 -10.50
CA PRO A 84 9.80 14.32 -11.04
C PRO A 84 10.73 13.13 -11.28
N ASP A 85 11.68 13.27 -12.21
CA ASP A 85 12.51 12.15 -12.66
C ASP A 85 13.32 11.50 -11.53
N ASN A 86 13.79 12.29 -10.56
CA ASN A 86 14.48 11.78 -9.37
C ASN A 86 13.58 10.89 -8.48
N ALA A 87 12.27 11.17 -8.38
CA ALA A 87 11.32 10.26 -7.72
C ALA A 87 11.04 9.00 -8.56
N VAL A 88 11.18 9.08 -9.90
CA VAL A 88 11.06 7.91 -10.78
C VAL A 88 12.28 6.99 -10.66
N TYR A 89 13.50 7.54 -10.66
CA TYR A 89 14.72 6.76 -10.45
C TYR A 89 14.73 6.10 -9.07
N LEU A 90 14.39 6.83 -8.01
CA LEU A 90 14.29 6.29 -6.65
C LEU A 90 13.24 5.16 -6.54
N LEU A 91 12.10 5.27 -7.23
CA LEU A 91 11.10 4.19 -7.29
C LEU A 91 11.64 2.92 -7.98
N LEU A 92 12.45 3.07 -9.03
CA LEU A 92 13.04 1.95 -9.76
C LEU A 92 14.12 1.25 -8.91
N GLU A 93 14.97 2.03 -8.25
CA GLU A 93 16.03 1.57 -7.34
C GLU A 93 15.44 0.79 -6.14
N LEU A 94 14.52 1.41 -5.39
CA LEU A 94 13.81 0.79 -4.26
C LEU A 94 12.95 -0.42 -4.67
N TYR A 95 12.52 -0.50 -5.92
CA TYR A 95 11.85 -1.69 -6.46
C TYR A 95 12.85 -2.81 -6.76
N GLN A 96 13.99 -2.50 -7.38
CA GLN A 96 15.03 -3.48 -7.71
C GLN A 96 15.61 -4.13 -6.44
N GLU A 97 15.90 -3.34 -5.40
CA GLU A 97 16.31 -3.86 -4.08
C GLU A 97 15.32 -4.87 -3.48
N LYS A 98 14.03 -4.71 -3.79
CA LYS A 98 12.95 -5.55 -3.24
C LYS A 98 12.38 -6.53 -4.26
N GLU A 99 12.96 -6.65 -5.46
CA GLU A 99 12.43 -7.49 -6.54
C GLU A 99 12.42 -8.96 -6.16
N GLU A 100 13.44 -9.44 -5.44
CA GLU A 100 13.45 -10.78 -4.84
C GLU A 100 12.26 -10.99 -3.90
N MET A 101 11.91 -10.01 -3.07
CA MET A 101 10.75 -10.08 -2.17
C MET A 101 9.40 -9.97 -2.91
N PHE A 102 9.33 -9.37 -4.10
CA PHE A 102 8.13 -9.41 -4.95
C PHE A 102 7.97 -10.78 -5.64
N ASN A 103 9.07 -11.42 -6.02
CA ASN A 103 9.08 -12.76 -6.61
C ASN A 103 8.89 -13.86 -5.56
N SER A 104 9.19 -13.58 -4.29
CA SER A 104 9.13 -14.51 -3.16
C SER A 104 7.84 -14.34 -2.36
N SER A 105 7.06 -15.43 -2.19
CA SER A 105 5.70 -15.40 -1.62
C SER A 105 5.59 -15.04 -0.11
N PHE A 106 6.68 -14.61 0.52
CA PHE A 106 6.79 -14.35 1.97
C PHE A 106 6.13 -13.04 2.41
N LYS A 107 5.96 -12.06 1.51
CA LYS A 107 5.30 -10.77 1.79
C LYS A 107 4.23 -10.45 0.77
N LYS A 108 3.04 -10.01 1.22
CA LYS A 108 2.00 -9.48 0.32
C LYS A 108 2.53 -8.24 -0.41
N HIS A 109 2.33 -8.16 -1.72
CA HIS A 109 2.81 -7.03 -2.54
C HIS A 109 2.34 -5.66 -2.03
N ASN A 110 1.13 -5.56 -1.46
CA ASN A 110 0.63 -4.32 -0.85
C ASN A 110 1.52 -3.80 0.29
N ILE A 111 2.15 -4.70 1.06
CA ILE A 111 3.08 -4.37 2.14
C ILE A 111 4.40 -3.85 1.56
N LEU A 112 4.97 -4.55 0.57
CA LEU A 112 6.18 -4.12 -0.13
C LEU A 112 6.01 -2.74 -0.80
N TRP A 113 4.85 -2.48 -1.40
CA TRP A 113 4.54 -1.15 -1.95
C TRP A 113 4.41 -0.07 -0.87
N LYS A 114 3.91 -0.39 0.32
CA LYS A 114 3.89 0.52 1.48
C LYS A 114 5.29 0.77 2.05
N GLU A 115 6.16 -0.24 2.09
CA GLU A 115 7.59 -0.11 2.44
C GLU A 115 8.27 0.85 1.47
N ILE A 116 8.18 0.61 0.15
CA ILE A 116 8.77 1.48 -0.88
C ILE A 116 8.27 2.92 -0.78
N ALA A 117 6.94 3.13 -0.67
CA ALA A 117 6.39 4.47 -0.53
C ALA A 117 6.85 5.19 0.75
N THR A 118 7.20 4.43 1.78
CA THR A 118 7.73 4.99 3.04
C THR A 118 9.19 5.38 2.88
N SER A 119 10.04 4.52 2.30
CA SER A 119 11.43 4.88 1.96
C SER A 119 11.53 6.06 1.00
N MET A 120 10.57 6.22 0.08
CA MET A 120 10.47 7.43 -0.75
C MET A 120 10.22 8.71 0.08
N ARG A 121 9.32 8.67 1.07
CA ARG A 121 9.05 9.81 1.97
C ARG A 121 10.23 10.09 2.91
N GLU A 122 10.89 9.05 3.42
CA GLU A 122 12.09 9.14 4.26
C GLU A 122 13.27 9.78 3.50
N THR A 123 13.41 9.47 2.20
CA THR A 123 14.43 10.09 1.33
C THR A 123 14.13 11.55 1.05
N ASN A 124 12.84 11.93 0.90
CA ASN A 124 12.43 13.30 0.64
C ASN A 124 10.95 13.54 1.01
N ASN A 125 10.70 14.34 2.05
CA ASN A 125 9.34 14.65 2.53
C ASN A 125 8.39 15.27 1.49
N SER A 126 8.90 15.81 0.37
CA SER A 126 8.04 16.29 -0.73
C SER A 126 7.40 15.16 -1.55
N TYR A 127 7.93 13.94 -1.49
CA TYR A 127 7.40 12.77 -2.18
C TYR A 127 6.22 12.16 -1.41
N ASN A 128 5.13 12.91 -1.27
CA ASN A 128 3.91 12.43 -0.60
C ASN A 128 3.17 11.40 -1.48
N VAL A 129 3.73 10.19 -1.56
CA VAL A 129 3.22 9.06 -2.34
C VAL A 129 2.73 7.92 -1.44
N THR A 130 1.73 7.22 -1.95
CA THR A 130 1.19 5.97 -1.40
C THR A 130 1.74 4.77 -2.16
N GLY A 131 1.69 3.58 -1.54
CA GLY A 131 2.09 2.33 -2.21
C GLY A 131 1.29 2.03 -3.48
N GLN A 132 0.01 2.41 -3.53
CA GLN A 132 -0.79 2.25 -4.74
C GLN A 132 -0.32 3.16 -5.88
N GLN A 133 0.07 4.40 -5.59
CA GLN A 133 0.67 5.30 -6.59
C GLN A 133 2.01 4.77 -7.11
N CYS A 134 2.85 4.19 -6.24
CA CYS A 134 4.10 3.55 -6.61
C CYS A 134 3.88 2.36 -7.56
N SER A 135 2.98 1.44 -7.19
CA SER A 135 2.58 0.29 -8.01
C SER A 135 1.99 0.72 -9.37
N ASN A 136 1.08 1.70 -9.36
CA ASN A 136 0.48 2.24 -10.58
C ASN A 136 1.51 2.91 -11.50
N LYS A 137 2.47 3.66 -10.94
CA LYS A 137 3.55 4.31 -11.69
C LYS A 137 4.47 3.27 -12.33
N LEU A 138 4.96 2.28 -11.57
CA LEU A 138 5.82 1.24 -12.13
C LEU A 138 5.10 0.39 -13.18
N SER A 139 3.83 0.06 -12.97
CA SER A 139 3.02 -0.69 -13.94
C SER A 139 2.87 0.05 -15.27
N ARG A 140 2.72 1.39 -15.22
CA ARG A 140 2.72 2.24 -16.42
C ARG A 140 4.10 2.30 -17.08
N LEU A 141 5.18 2.48 -16.32
CA LEU A 141 6.56 2.48 -16.84
C LEU A 141 6.90 1.15 -17.54
N LYS A 142 6.63 0.01 -16.90
CA LYS A 142 6.83 -1.33 -17.48
C LYS A 142 5.98 -1.57 -18.74
N ARG A 143 4.81 -0.92 -18.88
CA ARG A 143 4.02 -0.96 -20.13
C ARG A 143 4.67 -0.10 -21.22
N THR A 144 4.95 1.17 -20.95
CA THR A 144 5.58 2.07 -21.93
C THR A 144 6.91 1.52 -22.45
N TYR A 145 7.75 0.96 -21.57
CA TYR A 145 9.04 0.38 -21.92
C TYR A 145 8.94 -0.80 -22.92
N ARG A 146 7.93 -1.67 -22.79
CA ARG A 146 7.69 -2.75 -23.77
C ARG A 146 7.19 -2.18 -25.10
N ASN A 147 6.26 -1.23 -25.04
CA ASN A 147 5.65 -0.55 -26.18
C ASN A 147 6.62 0.30 -27.04
N ILE A 148 7.90 0.39 -26.69
CA ILE A 148 8.95 1.11 -27.46
C ILE A 148 10.16 0.21 -27.81
N ILE A 149 10.05 -1.09 -27.56
CA ILE A 149 11.08 -2.13 -27.84
C ILE A 149 10.53 -3.23 -28.76
N ASP A 150 9.20 -3.43 -28.74
CA ASP A 150 8.40 -4.12 -29.77
C ASP A 150 8.22 -3.21 -31.01
#